data_AF-A0A9X6FPK3-F1
#
_entry.id   AF-A0A9X6FPK3-F1
#
_cell.length_a   1.000
_cell.length_b   1.000
_cell.length_c   1.000
_cell.angle_alpha   90.00
_cell.angle_beta   90.00
_cell.angle_gamma   90.00
#
_symmetry.space_group_name_H-M   'P 1'
#
loop_
_entity.id
_entity.type
_entity.pdbx_description
1 polymer ?
#
loop_
_entity_poly.entity_id
_entity_poly.type
_entity_poly.pdbx_seq_one_letter_code
_entity_poly.pdbx_strand_id
1 'polypeptide(L)'
;MILNKKIMLPSTFLLLTCHIITFYFWISDWKKISTSYGLAIWILSTICGLLLYFLYKKQKSNKVIFIASSLLLITSSFMIFLGIVTGIIFVTVSSMP
;
A
#
# COMPACT_ATOMS: atom_id res chain seq x y z
N MET A 1 -16.09 2.29 -16.93
CA MET A 1 -16.66 1.50 -15.81
C MET A 1 -16.80 2.41 -14.61
N ILE A 2 -18.03 2.74 -14.21
CA ILE A 2 -18.33 3.55 -13.02
C ILE A 2 -18.34 2.59 -11.83
N LEU A 3 -17.29 2.64 -10.99
CA LEU A 3 -17.25 1.81 -9.78
C LEU A 3 -18.31 2.32 -8.79
N ASN A 4 -19.08 1.41 -8.19
CA ASN A 4 -20.14 1.79 -7.27
C ASN A 4 -19.55 2.39 -5.99
N LYS A 5 -20.02 3.59 -5.61
CA LYS A 5 -19.63 4.30 -4.37
C LYS A 5 -19.70 3.41 -3.12
N LYS A 6 -20.68 2.49 -3.05
CA LYS A 6 -20.82 1.55 -1.93
C LYS A 6 -19.67 0.54 -1.81
N ILE A 7 -18.95 0.26 -2.89
CA ILE A 7 -17.83 -0.70 -2.93
C ILE A 7 -16.49 0.02 -2.77
N MET A 8 -16.40 1.29 -3.18
CA MET A 8 -15.19 2.10 -3.08
C MET A 8 -14.71 2.26 -1.63
N LEU A 9 -15.58 2.77 -0.76
CA LEU A 9 -15.24 2.99 0.66
C LEU A 9 -14.68 1.73 1.35
N PRO A 10 -15.37 0.56 1.33
CA PRO A 10 -14.85 -0.63 1.98
C PRO A 10 -13.55 -1.12 1.35
N SER A 11 -13.38 -1.02 0.03
CA SER A 11 -12.11 -1.37 -0.62
C SER A 11 -10.94 -0.49 -0.16
N THR A 12 -11.20 0.80 0.08
CA THR A 12 -10.20 1.74 0.60
C THR A 12 -9.80 1.38 2.02
N PHE A 13 -10.78 1.11 2.89
CA PHE A 13 -10.53 0.71 4.27
C PHE A 13 -9.77 -0.62 4.34
N LEU A 14 -10.12 -1.59 3.50
CA LEU A 14 -9.44 -2.88 3.44
C LEU A 14 -7.96 -2.72 3.06
N LEU A 15 -7.67 -1.92 2.04
CA LEU A 15 -6.30 -1.61 1.64
C LEU A 15 -5.53 -0.83 2.69
N LEU A 16 -6.18 0.13 3.35
CA LEU A 16 -5.58 0.88 4.44
C LEU A 16 -5.17 -0.05 5.59
N THR A 17 -6.06 -0.97 5.97
CA THR A 17 -5.76 -2.00 6.98
C THR A 17 -4.59 -2.88 6.54
N CYS A 18 -4.53 -3.31 5.28
CA CYS A 18 -3.36 -4.03 4.76
C CYS A 18 -2.07 -3.21 4.88
N HIS A 19 -2.07 -1.93 4.51
CA HIS A 19 -0.89 -1.07 4.63
C HIS A 19 -0.44 -0.91 6.09
N ILE A 20 -1.37 -0.74 7.03
CA ILE A 20 -1.07 -0.67 8.46
C ILE A 20 -0.48 -1.98 8.97
N ILE A 21 -1.04 -3.13 8.57
CA ILE A 21 -0.52 -4.45 8.94
C ILE A 21 0.89 -4.67 8.38
N THR A 22 1.12 -4.31 7.12
CA THR A 22 2.45 -4.41 6.51
C THR A 22 3.46 -3.53 7.25
N PHE A 23 3.08 -2.29 7.58
CA PHE A 23 3.93 -1.39 8.35
C PHE A 23 4.22 -1.93 9.77
N TYR A 24 3.21 -2.48 10.44
CA TYR A 24 3.36 -3.11 11.74
C TYR A 24 4.36 -4.28 11.69
N PHE A 25 4.20 -5.20 10.73
CA PHE A 25 5.14 -6.30 10.55
C PHE A 25 6.53 -5.84 10.15
N TRP A 26 6.65 -4.76 9.39
CA TRP A 26 7.93 -4.17 9.04
C TRP A 26 8.70 -3.70 10.29
N ILE A 27 8.01 -3.08 11.26
CA ILE A 27 8.64 -2.61 12.51
C ILE A 27 8.86 -3.74 13.53
N SER A 28 7.81 -4.52 13.82
CA SER A 28 7.83 -5.47 14.95
C SER A 28 8.37 -6.85 14.58
N ASP A 29 8.14 -7.29 13.35
CA ASP A 29 8.20 -8.72 13.01
C ASP A 29 8.76 -8.94 11.60
N TRP A 30 9.90 -8.28 11.32
CA TRP A 30 10.51 -8.19 9.98
C TRP A 30 10.58 -9.53 9.23
N LYS A 31 10.87 -10.62 9.95
CA LYS A 31 10.99 -11.97 9.36
C LYS A 31 9.70 -12.41 8.65
N LYS A 32 8.52 -12.01 9.13
CA LYS A 32 7.23 -12.35 8.50
C LYS A 32 7.06 -11.63 7.17
N ILE A 33 7.39 -10.33 7.12
CA ILE A 33 7.27 -9.53 5.89
C ILE A 33 8.33 -9.89 4.85
N SER A 34 9.52 -10.28 5.29
CA SER A 34 10.66 -10.66 4.45
C SER A 34 10.50 -12.03 3.75
N THR A 35 9.44 -12.78 4.05
CA THR A 35 9.12 -14.01 3.31
C THR A 35 8.65 -13.69 1.90
N SER A 36 8.81 -14.64 0.95
CA SER A 36 8.30 -14.48 -0.41
C SER A 36 6.80 -14.15 -0.43
N TYR A 37 6.02 -14.74 0.48
CA TYR A 37 4.59 -14.43 0.63
C TYR A 37 4.34 -13.03 1.19
N GLY A 38 5.08 -12.61 2.22
CA GLY A 38 4.95 -11.27 2.81
C GLY A 38 5.29 -10.16 1.81
N LEU A 39 6.38 -10.33 1.06
CA LEU A 39 6.79 -9.42 -0.02
C LEU A 39 5.76 -9.40 -1.15
N ALA A 40 5.22 -10.55 -1.55
CA ALA A 40 4.19 -10.62 -2.59
C ALA A 40 2.91 -9.88 -2.16
N ILE A 41 2.45 -10.07 -0.92
CA ILE A 41 1.28 -9.36 -0.37
C ILE A 41 1.52 -7.85 -0.35
N TRP A 42 2.71 -7.43 0.06
CA TRP A 42 3.07 -6.01 0.10
C TRP A 42 3.12 -5.37 -1.30
N ILE A 43 3.76 -6.02 -2.28
CA ILE A 43 3.80 -5.53 -3.65
C ILE A 43 2.38 -5.48 -4.24
N LEU A 44 1.60 -6.54 -4.05
CA LEU A 44 0.23 -6.63 -4.55
C LEU A 44 -0.67 -5.56 -3.93
N SER A 45 -0.58 -5.33 -2.61
CA SER A 45 -1.37 -4.28 -1.94
C SER A 45 -1.03 -2.89 -2.48
N THR A 46 0.27 -2.64 -2.71
CA THR A 46 0.76 -1.35 -3.24
C THR A 46 0.26 -1.11 -4.67
N ILE A 47 0.31 -2.13 -5.54
CA ILE A 47 -0.21 -2.05 -6.91
C ILE A 47 -1.73 -1.84 -6.90
N CYS A 48 -2.46 -2.58 -6.07
CA CYS A 48 -3.90 -2.42 -5.91
C CYS A 48 -4.28 -1.02 -5.42
N GLY A 49 -3.53 -0.44 -4.47
CA GLY A 49 -3.73 0.92 -3.98
C GLY A 49 -3.58 1.98 -5.09
N LEU A 50 -2.55 1.86 -5.92
CA LEU A 50 -2.34 2.73 -7.08
C LEU A 50 -3.44 2.57 -8.14
N LEU A 51 -3.84 1.32 -8.44
CA LEU A 51 -4.89 1.03 -9.41
C LEU A 51 -6.22 1.66 -8.98
N LEU A 52 -6.58 1.52 -7.70
CA LEU A 52 -7.78 2.14 -7.13
C LEU A 52 -7.71 3.65 -7.14
N TYR A 53 -6.55 4.25 -6.85
CA TYR A 53 -6.35 5.70 -7.02
C TYR A 53 -6.68 6.16 -8.44
N PHE A 54 -6.16 5.47 -9.47
CA PHE A 54 -6.45 5.83 -10.87
C PHE A 54 -7.94 5.73 -11.21
N LEU A 55 -8.62 4.69 -10.70
CA LEU A 55 -10.06 4.53 -10.87
C LEU A 55 -10.84 5.65 -10.17
N TYR A 56 -10.42 6.05 -8.97
CA TYR A 56 -11.09 7.08 -8.17
C TYR A 56 -10.86 8.48 -8.75
N LYS A 57 -9.65 8.75 -9.26
CA LYS A 57 -9.30 10.01 -9.94
C LYS A 57 -10.21 10.27 -11.15
N LYS A 58 -10.64 9.23 -11.86
CA LYS A 58 -11.60 9.35 -12.97
C LYS A 58 -13.02 9.70 -12.50
N GLN A 59 -13.37 9.40 -11.25
CA GLN A 59 -14.67 9.75 -10.65
C GLN A 59 -14.57 11.08 -9.86
N LYS A 60 -14.62 12.19 -10.58
CA LYS A 60 -14.60 13.58 -10.04
C LYS A 60 -15.84 14.00 -9.21
N SER A 61 -16.66 13.06 -8.76
CA SER A 61 -18.06 13.33 -8.36
C SER A 61 -18.27 13.64 -6.87
N ASN A 62 -17.29 13.43 -5.97
CA ASN A 62 -17.51 13.64 -4.53
C ASN A 62 -16.23 14.02 -3.75
N LYS A 63 -16.34 14.99 -2.82
CA LYS A 63 -15.26 15.37 -1.87
C LYS A 63 -14.74 14.16 -1.08
N VAL A 64 -15.62 13.25 -0.65
CA VAL A 64 -15.22 12.05 0.11
C VAL A 64 -14.34 11.11 -0.72
N ILE A 65 -14.68 10.91 -2.01
CA ILE A 65 -13.88 10.09 -2.93
C ILE A 65 -12.53 10.73 -3.18
N PHE A 66 -12.49 12.06 -3.32
CA PHE A 66 -11.24 12.79 -3.49
C PHE A 66 -10.30 12.58 -2.30
N ILE A 67 -10.80 12.74 -1.07
CA ILE A 67 -10.02 12.50 0.16
C ILE A 67 -9.53 11.04 0.21
N ALA A 68 -10.42 10.07 0.00
CA ALA A 68 -10.07 8.65 -0.02
C ALA A 68 -9.00 8.32 -1.07
N SER A 69 -9.10 8.91 -2.27
CA SER A 69 -8.12 8.73 -3.34
C SER A 69 -6.75 9.32 -2.99
N SER A 70 -6.73 10.51 -2.37
CA SER A 70 -5.49 11.15 -1.94
C SER A 70 -4.84 10.36 -0.81
N LEU A 71 -5.63 9.84 0.13
CA LEU A 71 -5.15 8.95 1.19
C LEU A 71 -4.54 7.65 0.63
N LEU A 72 -5.20 7.01 -0.34
CA LEU A 72 -4.66 5.82 -1.01
C LEU A 72 -3.33 6.12 -1.71
N LEU A 73 -3.22 7.28 -2.36
CA LEU A 73 -1.98 7.67 -3.00
C LEU A 73 -0.85 7.88 -1.97
N ILE A 74 -1.11 8.64 -0.91
CA ILE A 74 -0.12 8.90 0.14
C ILE A 74 0.36 7.60 0.78
N THR A 75 -0.58 6.73 1.16
CA THR A 75 -0.24 5.45 1.81
C THR A 75 0.49 4.50 0.87
N SER A 76 0.08 4.42 -0.40
CA SER A 76 0.79 3.60 -1.39
C SER A 76 2.20 4.14 -1.68
N SER A 77 2.36 5.46 -1.80
CA SER A 77 3.68 6.08 -1.95
C SER A 77 4.58 5.83 -0.73
N PHE A 78 4.02 5.87 0.47
CA PHE A 78 4.73 5.50 1.69
C PHE A 78 5.17 4.03 1.67
N MET A 79 4.31 3.12 1.21
CA MET A 79 4.68 1.70 1.06
C MET A 79 5.83 1.51 0.06
N ILE A 80 5.87 2.27 -1.04
CA ILE A 80 6.99 2.23 -1.99
C ILE A 80 8.28 2.74 -1.33
N PHE A 81 8.20 3.86 -0.60
CA PHE A 81 9.33 4.40 0.13
C PHE A 81 9.90 3.38 1.13
N LEU A 82 9.03 2.73 1.90
CA LEU A 82 9.41 1.62 2.79
C LEU A 82 10.11 0.48 2.04
N GLY A 83 9.65 0.15 0.83
CA GLY A 83 10.28 -0.86 -0.02
C GLY A 83 11.70 -0.47 -0.42
N ILE A 84 11.93 0.79 -0.75
CA ILE A 84 13.26 1.31 -1.08
C ILE A 84 14.18 1.25 0.15
N VAL A 85 13.72 1.75 1.30
CA VAL A 85 14.47 1.70 2.57
C VAL A 85 14.82 0.25 2.92
N THR A 86 13.89 -0.67 2.73
CA THR A 86 14.09 -2.11 2.93
C THR A 86 15.18 -2.66 2.02
N GLY A 87 15.14 -2.32 0.73
CA GLY A 87 16.17 -2.72 -0.22
C GLY A 87 17.55 -2.22 0.17
N ILE A 88 17.67 -0.96 0.62
CA ILE A 88 18.93 -0.38 1.08
C ILE A 88 19.45 -1.14 2.30
N ILE A 89 18.61 -1.35 3.33
CA ILE A 89 18.99 -2.09 4.54
C ILE A 89 19.46 -3.50 4.18
N PHE A 90 18.73 -4.19 3.30
CA PHE A 90 19.07 -5.55 2.89
C PHE A 90 20.45 -5.59 2.21
N VAL A 91 20.72 -4.69 1.27
CA VAL A 91 22.02 -4.59 0.60
C VAL A 91 23.12 -4.29 1.62
N THR A 92 22.93 -3.30 2.49
CA THR A 92 23.93 -2.93 3.51
C THR A 92 24.25 -4.09 4.45
N VAL A 93 23.23 -4.76 5.00
CA VAL A 93 23.42 -5.91 5.91
C VAL A 93 24.07 -7.08 5.18
N SER A 94 23.67 -7.38 3.94
CA SER A 94 24.27 -8.46 3.15
C SER A 94 25.73 -8.21 2.75
N SER A 95 26.16 -6.94 2.75
CA SER A 95 27.53 -6.53 2.45
C SER A 95 28.45 -6.48 3.68
N MET A 96 27.89 -6.62 4.89
CA MET A 96 28.68 -6.79 6.11
C MET A 96 29.21 -8.24 6.17
N PRO A 97 30.53 -8.45 6.27
CA PRO A 97 31.12 -9.78 6.40
C PRO A 97 30.79 -10.46 7.74
#